data_AF-A0A9E2E609-F1
#
_entry.id   AF-A0A9E2E609-F1
#
_cell.length_a   1.000
_cell.length_b   1.000
_cell.length_c   1.000
_cell.angle_alpha   90.00
_cell.angle_beta   90.00
_cell.angle_gamma   90.00
#
_symmetry.space_group_name_H-M   'P 1'
#
loop_
_entity.id
_entity.type
_entity.pdbx_description
1 polymer ?
#
loop_
_entity_poly.entity_id
_entity_poly.type
_entity_poly.pdbx_seq_one_letter_code
_entity_poly.pdbx_strand_id
1 'polypeptide(L)' 'IGSTNPEHIREATKALDLLLSREEWYRLMAAAAGKPLP' A
#
# COMPACT_ATOMS: atom_id res chain seq x y z
N ILE A 1 -0.85 11.66 2.54
CA ILE A 1 -2.28 11.62 2.91
C ILE A 1 -2.93 12.90 2.41
N GLY A 2 -4.06 12.82 1.70
CA GLY A 2 -4.75 13.99 1.11
C GLY A 2 -6.23 14.12 1.49
N SER A 3 -6.70 13.32 2.45
CA SER A 3 -8.10 13.40 2.92
C SER A 3 -8.25 14.48 3.99
N THR A 4 -9.40 15.15 4.02
CA THR A 4 -9.82 16.04 5.12
C THR A 4 -10.68 15.34 6.17
N ASN A 5 -11.03 14.06 5.97
CA ASN A 5 -11.77 13.26 6.94
C ASN A 5 -10.81 12.79 8.06
N PRO A 6 -11.05 13.16 9.33
CA PRO A 6 -10.16 12.80 10.43
C PRO A 6 -10.08 11.29 10.68
N GLU A 7 -11.13 10.51 10.39
CA GLU A 7 -11.09 9.05 10.55
C GLU A 7 -10.17 8.40 9.52
N HIS A 8 -10.20 8.86 8.26
CA HIS A 8 -9.30 8.34 7.23
C HIS A 8 -7.83 8.65 7.54
N ILE A 9 -7.56 9.83 8.12
CA ILE A 9 -6.22 10.20 8.55
C ILE A 9 -5.75 9.27 9.67
N ARG A 10 -6.60 9.00 10.68
CA ARG A 10 -6.29 8.05 11.76
C ARG A 10 -6.05 6.63 11.26
N GLU A 11 -6.89 6.13 10.36
CA GLU A 11 -6.69 4.79 9.81
C GLU A 11 -5.36 4.67 9.05
N ALA A 12 -4.98 5.71 8.30
CA ALA A 12 -3.73 5.70 7.53
C ALA A 12 -2.48 5.64 8.41
N THR A 13 -2.52 6.05 9.68
CA THR A 13 -1.35 5.92 10.58
C THR A 13 -1.00 4.46 10.88
N LYS A 14 -1.97 3.54 10.77
CA LYS A 14 -1.74 2.10 10.97
C LYS A 14 -0.80 1.50 9.90
N ALA A 15 -0.62 2.18 8.77
CA ALA A 15 0.31 1.74 7.74
C ALA A 15 1.79 1.79 8.19
N LEU A 16 2.12 2.49 9.28
CA LEU A 16 3.48 2.53 9.84
C LEU A 16 3.96 1.16 10.33
N ASP A 17 3.02 0.31 10.77
CA ASP A 17 3.34 -1.02 11.30
C ASP A 17 3.26 -2.13 10.24
N LEU A 18 2.88 -1.76 9.00
CA LEU A 18 2.76 -2.69 7.89
C LEU A 18 4.13 -2.98 7.28
N LEU A 19 4.60 -4.21 7.49
CA LEU A 19 5.81 -4.74 6.86
C LEU A 19 5.41 -5.62 5.68
N LEU A 20 5.75 -5.18 4.47
CA LEU A 20 5.59 -5.99 3.28
C LEU A 20 6.91 -6.70 2.98
N SER A 21 6.83 -8.00 2.77
CA SER A 21 7.91 -8.75 2.14
C SER A 21 8.12 -8.28 0.70
N ARG A 22 9.30 -8.58 0.15
CA ARG A 22 9.60 -8.33 -1.26
C ARG A 22 8.52 -8.93 -2.17
N GLU A 23 8.12 -10.17 -1.94
CA GLU A 23 7.13 -10.85 -2.77
C GLU A 23 5.76 -10.14 -2.75
N GLU A 24 5.29 -9.71 -1.58
CA GLU A 24 4.05 -8.95 -1.45
C GLU A 24 4.11 -7.62 -2.21
N TRP A 25 5.23 -6.92 -2.12
CA TRP A 25 5.43 -5.68 -2.86
C TRP A 25 5.39 -5.89 -4.38
N TYR A 26 6.09 -6.92 -4.87
CA TYR A 26 6.10 -7.26 -6.30
C TYR A 26 4.72 -7.70 -6.80
N ARG A 27 3.94 -8.42 -5.98
CA ARG A 27 2.55 -8.76 -6.32
C ARG A 27 1.67 -7.52 -6.51
N LEU A 28 1.75 -6.56 -5.59
CA LEU A 28 1.03 -5.28 -5.73
C LEU A 28 1.44 -4.52 -6.99
N MET A 29 2.75 -4.45 -7.25
CA MET A 29 3.29 -3.73 -8.41
C MET A 29 2.92 -4.42 -9.74
N ALA A 30 2.96 -5.74 -9.81
CA ALA A 30 2.54 -6.50 -11.00
C ALA A 30 1.04 -6.34 -11.26
N ALA A 31 0.21 -6.38 -10.20
CA ALA A 31 -1.22 -6.13 -10.32
C ALA A 31 -1.52 -4.71 -10.84
N ALA A 32 -0.81 -3.69 -10.33
CA ALA A 32 -0.95 -2.32 -10.79
C ALA A 32 -0.46 -2.13 -12.24
N ALA A 33 0.62 -2.81 -12.63
CA ALA A 33 1.17 -2.74 -13.99
C ALA A 33 0.37 -3.56 -15.01
N GLY A 34 -0.50 -4.48 -14.57
CA GLY A 34 -1.26 -5.39 -15.44
C GLY A 34 -0.43 -6.45 -16.16
N LYS A 35 0.86 -6.60 -15.80
CA LYS A 35 1.80 -7.56 -16.38
C LYS A 35 2.81 -8.04 -15.33
N PRO A 36 3.34 -9.27 -15.45
CA PRO A 36 4.39 -9.73 -14.55
C PRO A 36 5.63 -8.83 -14.67
N LEU A 37 6.23 -8.54 -13.53
CA LEU A 37 7.50 -7.82 -13.46
C LEU A 37 8.66 -8.82 -13.62
N PRO A 38 9.78 -8.42 -14.28
CA PRO A 38 10.95 -9.28 -14.44
C PRO A 38 11.63 -9.64 -13.13
#